data_AF-A0A1V6GEL8-F1
#
_entry.id   AF-A0A1V6GEL8-F1
#
_cell.length_a   1.000
_cell.length_b   1.000
_cell.length_c   1.000
_cell.angle_alpha   90.00
_cell.angle_beta   90.00
_cell.angle_gamma   90.00
#
_symmetry.space_group_name_H-M   'P 1'
#
loop_
_entity.id
_entity.type
_entity.pdbx_description
1 polymer ?
#
loop_
_entity_poly.entity_id
_entity_poly.type
_entity_poly.pdbx_seq_one_letter_code
_entity_poly.pdbx_strand_id
1 'polypeptide(L)'
;MEKAERVAVIPVDFGWSDVGCWDAMGNLFATDAGGNTVRGSAELINAESNVIWSMEKRIVLIGVSDLVVVEGPDSILVCPRALSQQVSAVAKKLGKGQ
;
A
#
# COMPACT_ATOMS: atom_id res chain seq x y z
N MET A 1 17.88 19.44 5.98
CA MET A 1 18.43 20.04 4.74
C MET A 1 18.70 21.54 4.88
N GLU A 2 17.91 22.29 5.63
CA GLU A 2 18.05 23.77 5.73
C GLU A 2 19.25 24.30 6.55
N LYS A 3 20.14 23.45 7.07
CA LYS A 3 21.28 23.87 7.92
C LYS A 3 22.62 23.24 7.54
N ALA A 4 22.79 22.77 6.31
CA ALA A 4 24.04 22.15 5.85
C ALA A 4 24.80 23.08 4.88
N GLU A 5 26.06 23.39 5.18
CA GLU A 5 26.90 24.30 4.36
C GLU A 5 27.37 23.68 3.04
N ARG A 6 27.33 22.35 2.89
CA ARG A 6 27.75 21.64 1.67
C ARG A 6 26.77 20.50 1.36
N VAL A 7 26.00 20.65 0.29
CA VAL A 7 25.07 19.64 -0.21
C VAL A 7 25.46 19.30 -1.65
N ALA A 8 25.55 18.01 -1.96
CA ALA A 8 25.70 17.49 -3.31
C ALA A 8 24.52 16.59 -3.61
N VAL A 9 24.00 16.69 -4.84
CA VAL A 9 22.87 15.89 -5.33
C VAL A 9 23.29 15.17 -6.60
N ILE A 10 22.96 13.88 -6.69
CA ILE A 10 23.17 13.07 -7.89
C ILE A 10 21.79 12.87 -8.52
N PRO A 11 21.53 13.38 -9.74
CA PRO A 11 20.29 13.10 -10.43
C PRO A 11 20.25 11.61 -10.78
N VAL A 12 19.17 10.94 -10.41
CA VAL A 12 18.94 9.52 -10.72
C VAL A 12 17.60 9.39 -11.43
N ASP A 13 17.57 8.56 -12.48
CA ASP A 13 16.40 8.38 -13.36
C ASP A 13 15.69 7.05 -13.04
N PHE A 14 15.53 6.78 -11.75
CA PHE A 14 14.65 5.74 -11.24
C PHE A 14 13.55 6.45 -10.46
N GLY A 15 12.28 6.15 -10.77
CA GLY A 15 11.12 6.79 -10.14
C GLY A 15 11.09 6.57 -8.63
N TRP A 16 11.73 7.47 -7.89
CA TRP A 16 11.69 7.49 -6.43
C TRP A 16 10.36 8.12 -6.03
N SER A 17 9.35 7.27 -5.81
CA SER A 17 8.14 7.66 -5.09
C SER A 17 8.46 7.49 -3.61
N ASP A 18 8.26 8.53 -2.80
CA ASP A 18 8.22 8.40 -1.34
C ASP A 18 7.25 7.25 -1.02
N VAL A 19 7.79 6.08 -0.63
CA VAL A 19 7.03 4.84 -0.41
C VAL A 19 6.26 5.01 0.90
N GLY A 20 5.19 5.79 0.85
CA GLY A 20 4.25 6.04 1.94
C GLY A 20 2.79 5.92 1.52
N CYS A 21 2.54 5.64 0.24
CA CYS A 21 1.19 5.51 -0.31
C CYS A 21 1.04 4.14 -0.97
N TRP A 22 0.16 3.29 -0.44
CA TRP A 22 -0.16 1.99 -1.06
C TRP A 22 -0.78 2.16 -2.46
N ASP A 23 -1.39 3.31 -2.73
CA ASP A 23 -1.83 3.72 -4.07
C ASP A 23 -0.67 3.80 -5.08
N ALA A 24 0.49 4.34 -4.69
CA ALA A 24 1.67 4.42 -5.56
C ALA A 24 2.27 3.03 -5.83
N MET A 25 2.13 2.10 -4.88
CA MET A 25 2.47 0.69 -5.12
C MET A 25 1.51 0.03 -6.11
N GLY A 26 0.20 0.30 -6.02
CA GLY A 26 -0.79 -0.20 -6.99
C GLY A 26 -0.42 0.12 -8.45
N ASN A 27 0.17 1.30 -8.68
CA ASN A 27 0.59 1.75 -10.01
C ASN A 27 1.94 1.18 -10.47
N LEU A 28 2.74 0.59 -9.56
CA LEU A 28 4.03 -0.04 -9.88
C LEU A 28 3.91 -1.54 -10.20
N PHE A 29 2.81 -2.17 -9.83
CA PHE A 29 2.59 -3.61 -9.99
C PHE A 29 1.57 -3.90 -11.10
N ALA A 30 1.71 -5.06 -11.73
CA ALA A 30 0.75 -5.53 -12.73
C ALA A 30 -0.65 -5.63 -12.11
N THR A 31 -1.64 -5.10 -12.81
CA THR A 31 -3.05 -5.21 -12.45
C THR A 31 -3.70 -6.36 -13.20
N ASP A 32 -4.74 -6.93 -12.60
CA ASP A 32 -5.65 -7.85 -13.29
C ASP A 32 -6.62 -7.09 -14.21
N ALA A 33 -7.53 -7.83 -14.87
CA ALA A 33 -8.54 -7.25 -15.75
C ALA A 33 -9.53 -6.31 -15.04
N GLY A 34 -9.69 -6.43 -13.72
CA GLY A 34 -10.52 -5.54 -12.89
C GLY A 34 -9.74 -4.38 -12.28
N GLY A 35 -8.48 -4.17 -12.67
CA GLY A 35 -7.64 -3.12 -12.12
C GLY A 35 -7.13 -3.40 -10.70
N ASN A 36 -7.28 -4.64 -10.20
CA ASN A 36 -6.79 -5.01 -8.89
C ASN A 36 -5.29 -5.30 -8.93
N THR A 37 -4.57 -4.82 -7.93
CA THR A 37 -3.19 -5.20 -7.66
C THR A 37 -3.17 -6.24 -6.55
N VAL A 38 -2.67 -7.44 -6.83
CA VAL A 38 -2.60 -8.53 -5.84
C VAL A 38 -1.15 -8.95 -5.61
N ARG A 39 -0.76 -9.01 -4.35
CA ARG A 39 0.44 -9.70 -3.89
C ARG A 39 0.09 -10.69 -2.80
N GLY A 40 0.58 -11.92 -2.91
CA GLY A 40 0.21 -13.02 -2.00
C GLY A 40 -1.03 -13.77 -2.50
N SER A 41 -1.84 -14.30 -1.58
CA SER A 41 -3.04 -15.06 -1.91
C SER A 41 -4.31 -14.22 -1.73
N ALA A 42 -5.06 -14.02 -2.82
CA ALA A 42 -6.37 -13.38 -2.77
C ALA A 42 -7.39 -14.04 -3.71
N GLU A 43 -8.67 -13.95 -3.35
CA GLU A 43 -9.84 -14.34 -4.15
C GLU A 43 -10.74 -13.11 -4.31
N LEU A 44 -11.10 -12.77 -5.55
CA LEU A 44 -11.84 -11.54 -5.87
C LEU A 44 -13.13 -11.89 -6.61
N ILE A 45 -14.27 -11.49 -6.05
CA ILE A 45 -15.60 -11.75 -6.62
C ILE A 45 -16.31 -10.42 -6.79
N ASN A 46 -16.52 -9.97 -8.03
CA ASN A 46 -17.10 -8.66 -8.32
C ASN A 46 -16.37 -7.53 -7.58
N ALA A 47 -15.03 -7.49 -7.68
CA ALA A 47 -14.18 -6.55 -6.96
C ALA A 47 -13.19 -5.88 -7.93
N GLU A 48 -13.04 -4.56 -7.85
CA GLU A 48 -12.32 -3.76 -8.84
C GLU A 48 -11.44 -2.68 -8.20
N SER A 49 -10.33 -2.33 -8.86
CA SER A 49 -9.43 -1.23 -8.44
C SER A 49 -8.86 -1.36 -7.01
N ASN A 50 -8.82 -2.56 -6.45
CA ASN A 50 -8.32 -2.81 -5.10
C ASN A 50 -6.81 -3.09 -5.09
N VAL A 51 -6.14 -2.81 -3.96
CA VAL A 51 -4.74 -3.15 -3.70
C VAL A 51 -4.69 -4.12 -2.54
N ILE A 52 -4.22 -5.34 -2.77
CA ILE A 52 -4.19 -6.43 -1.80
C ILE A 52 -2.75 -6.87 -1.57
N TRP A 53 -2.37 -6.93 -0.30
CA TRP A 53 -1.10 -7.49 0.14
C TRP A 53 -1.34 -8.54 1.22
N SER A 54 -1.17 -9.80 0.84
CA SER A 54 -1.23 -10.97 1.71
C SER A 54 0.20 -11.46 1.97
N MET A 55 0.46 -11.88 3.21
CA MET A 55 1.70 -12.56 3.60
C MET A 55 1.47 -14.05 3.81
N GLU A 56 0.54 -14.41 4.69
CA GLU A 56 0.28 -15.81 5.09
C GLU A 56 -1.18 -16.21 4.88
N LYS A 57 -2.12 -15.30 5.12
CA LYS A 57 -3.56 -15.57 5.02
C LYS A 57 -4.07 -15.32 3.61
N ARG A 58 -5.08 -16.09 3.21
CA ARG A 58 -5.86 -15.79 2.01
C ARG A 58 -6.83 -14.64 2.30
N ILE A 59 -6.83 -13.62 1.44
CA ILE A 59 -7.73 -12.47 1.51
C ILE A 59 -8.86 -12.67 0.49
N VAL A 60 -10.12 -12.54 0.89
CA VAL A 60 -11.28 -12.68 -0.01
C VAL A 60 -12.05 -11.36 -0.05
N LEU A 61 -12.23 -10.79 -1.23
CA LEU A 61 -13.00 -9.56 -1.45
C LEU A 61 -14.23 -9.83 -2.32
N ILE A 62 -15.38 -9.33 -1.90
CA ILE A 62 -16.66 -9.52 -2.59
C ILE A 62 -17.40 -8.19 -2.71
N GLY A 63 -17.68 -7.73 -3.92
CA GLY A 63 -18.52 -6.55 -4.15
C GLY A 63 -17.91 -5.22 -3.70
N VAL A 64 -16.58 -5.13 -3.60
CA VAL A 64 -15.87 -3.96 -3.09
C VAL A 64 -14.91 -3.41 -4.13
N SER A 65 -14.75 -2.09 -4.10
CA SER A 65 -13.84 -1.39 -4.99
C SER A 65 -13.04 -0.32 -4.27
N ASP A 66 -11.90 0.04 -4.85
CA ASP A 66 -11.04 1.13 -4.39
C ASP A 66 -10.58 0.97 -2.93
N LEU A 67 -10.31 -0.27 -2.49
CA LEU A 67 -9.77 -0.56 -1.17
C LEU A 67 -8.29 -0.90 -1.21
N VAL A 68 -7.60 -0.59 -0.11
CA VAL A 68 -6.29 -1.12 0.24
C VAL A 68 -6.49 -2.11 1.39
N VAL A 69 -6.06 -3.35 1.18
CA VAL A 69 -6.12 -4.43 2.17
C VAL A 69 -4.71 -5.00 2.35
N VAL A 70 -4.15 -4.84 3.54
CA VAL A 70 -2.77 -5.25 3.84
C VAL A 70 -2.74 -6.10 5.08
N GLU A 71 -2.22 -7.32 4.95
CA GLU A 71 -1.88 -8.19 6.06
C GLU A 71 -0.51 -7.78 6.63
N GLY A 72 -0.51 -7.31 7.87
CA GLY A 72 0.67 -7.19 8.71
C GLY A 72 0.79 -8.38 9.69
N PRO A 73 1.88 -8.45 10.47
CA PRO A 73 2.14 -9.58 11.37
C PRO A 73 1.01 -9.83 12.38
N ASP A 74 0.54 -8.76 13.04
CA ASP A 74 -0.44 -8.86 14.14
C ASP A 74 -1.81 -8.28 13.78
N SER A 75 -1.94 -7.65 12.61
CA SER A 75 -3.15 -6.93 12.23
C SER A 75 -3.33 -6.85 10.72
N ILE A 76 -4.58 -6.71 10.30
CA ILE A 76 -4.96 -6.44 8.92
C ILE A 76 -5.44 -5.00 8.84
N LEU A 77 -4.87 -4.24 7.91
CA LEU A 77 -5.33 -2.92 7.55
C LEU A 77 -6.33 -3.03 6.41
N VAL A 78 -7.47 -2.35 6.56
CA VAL A 78 -8.43 -2.11 5.48
C VAL A 78 -8.75 -0.62 5.43
N CYS A 79 -8.59 0.01 4.28
CA CYS A 79 -8.98 1.40 4.10
C CYS A 79 -9.32 1.73 2.65
N PRO A 80 -10.07 2.81 2.37
CA PRO A 80 -10.17 3.34 1.02
C PRO A 80 -8.80 3.71 0.48
N ARG A 81 -8.57 3.43 -0.80
CA ARG A 81 -7.32 3.72 -1.53
C ARG A 81 -6.93 5.19 -1.43
N ALA A 82 -7.91 6.10 -1.48
CA ALA A 82 -7.74 7.54 -1.28
C ALA A 82 -7.18 7.94 0.11
N LEU A 83 -7.34 7.09 1.13
CA LEU A 83 -6.86 7.33 2.49
C LEU A 83 -5.57 6.56 2.83
N SER A 84 -4.99 5.84 1.86
CA SER A 84 -3.83 4.98 2.08
C SER A 84 -2.55 5.69 2.56
N GLN A 85 -2.45 7.01 2.38
CA GLN A 85 -1.37 7.82 2.94
C GLN A 85 -1.42 7.92 4.47
N GLN A 86 -2.60 7.71 5.07
CA GLN A 86 -2.80 7.79 6.52
C GLN A 86 -2.28 6.55 7.27
N VAL A 87 -1.86 5.50 6.54
CA VAL A 87 -1.40 4.23 7.12
C VAL A 87 -0.21 4.44 8.04
N SER A 88 0.74 5.30 7.67
CA SER A 88 1.90 5.64 8.51
C SER A 88 1.49 6.24 9.86
N ALA A 89 0.38 6.99 9.92
CA ALA A 89 -0.14 7.55 11.17
C ALA A 89 -0.79 6.47 12.06
N VAL A 90 -1.53 5.54 11.45
CA VAL A 90 -2.14 4.40 12.16
C VAL A 90 -1.08 3.43 12.66
N ALA A 91 -0.07 3.11 11.85
CA ALA A 91 1.06 2.26 12.24
C ALA A 91 1.79 2.81 13.48
N LYS A 92 2.02 4.14 13.53
CA LYS A 92 2.60 4.81 14.72
C LYS A 92 1.71 4.72 15.96
N LYS A 93 0.39 4.67 15.81
CA LYS A 93 -0.56 4.55 16.92
C LYS A 93 -0.61 3.12 17.46
N LEU A 94 -0.54 2.13 16.57
CA LEU A 94 -0.55 0.70 16.93
C LEU A 94 0.81 0.24 17.49
N GLY A 95 1.92 0.80 17.01
CA GLY A 95 3.28 0.51 17.54
C GLY A 95 3.59 1.09 18.92
N LYS A 96 2.64 1.80 19.56
CA LYS A 96 2.77 2.27 20.96
C LYS A 96 2.19 1.29 21.99
N GLY A 97 1.90 0.06 21.60
CA GLY A 97 1.38 -1.01 22.44
C GLY A 97 2.39 -2.09 22.83
N GLN A 98 3.66 -1.71 23.06
CA GLN A 98 4.69 -2.55 23.70
C GLN A 98 5.50 -1.71 24.69
#